data_AF-A0A7C5M6I8-F1
#
_entry.id   AF-A0A7C5M6I8-F1
#
_cell.length_a   1.000
_cell.length_b   1.000
_cell.length_c   1.000
_cell.angle_alpha   90.00
_cell.angle_beta   90.00
_cell.angle_gamma   90.00
#
_symmetry.space_group_name_H-M   'P 1'
#
loop_
_entity.id
_entity.type
_entity.pdbx_description
1 polymer ?
#
loop_
_entity_poly.entity_id
_entity_poly.type
_entity_poly.pdbx_seq_one_letter_code
_entity_poly.pdbx_strand_id
1 'polypeptide(L)'
;MTESRPGGLSARGRQIRGAKLLNCGYSREEQMHEEIRNELEEYLEGPANRSSLERVRRHLERCESCRQQAEQMRQQAELLRSLRAEEELAPLPGFYARVLARVEAQRRLPVLAAFLDPGFGRRLIFASLAAAIGFGSYLIYAERKPALELAGPVGFLAAQASPGEQVGGDPERDRQTMLLAVASYQE
;
A
#
# COMPACT_ATOMS: atom_id res chain seq x y z
N MET A 1 -77.31 10.22 31.06
CA MET A 1 -77.90 11.57 30.95
C MET A 1 -76.73 12.53 30.78
N THR A 2 -76.47 12.98 29.55
CA THR A 2 -76.85 14.33 29.00
C THR A 2 -76.09 15.46 29.69
N GLU A 3 -75.49 16.48 29.06
CA GLU A 3 -75.24 16.84 27.66
C GLU A 3 -74.23 18.03 27.63
N SER A 4 -73.58 18.50 26.56
CA SER A 4 -73.54 18.12 25.13
C SER A 4 -72.21 18.61 24.47
N ARG A 5 -72.13 18.61 23.13
CA ARG A 5 -71.25 19.51 22.32
C ARG A 5 -72.14 20.46 21.50
N PRO A 6 -71.72 21.73 21.35
CA PRO A 6 -71.39 22.27 20.02
C PRO A 6 -70.07 23.07 20.07
N GLY A 7 -69.43 23.49 18.97
CA GLY A 7 -69.81 23.52 17.56
C GLY A 7 -69.55 24.92 16.97
N GLY A 8 -68.77 25.02 15.88
CA GLY A 8 -68.41 26.27 15.18
C GLY A 8 -66.94 26.70 15.40
N LEU A 9 -66.05 26.68 14.40
CA LEU A 9 -65.95 27.57 13.23
C LEU A 9 -65.79 29.06 13.58
N SER A 10 -64.57 29.63 13.41
CA SER A 10 -64.30 30.64 12.37
C SER A 10 -62.86 31.20 12.40
N ALA A 11 -62.41 31.64 11.22
CA ALA A 11 -61.46 32.73 10.95
C ALA A 11 -59.94 32.62 11.28
N ARG A 12 -59.19 32.55 10.16
CA ARG A 12 -58.04 33.42 9.82
C ARG A 12 -56.78 33.39 10.72
N GLY A 13 -55.79 32.59 10.31
CA GLY A 13 -54.42 32.65 10.82
C GLY A 13 -53.35 32.44 9.75
N ARG A 14 -53.05 33.51 8.98
CA ARG A 14 -51.89 33.69 8.07
C ARG A 14 -51.15 32.45 7.56
N GLN A 15 -51.39 32.18 6.29
CA GLN A 15 -50.47 31.54 5.36
C GLN A 15 -49.06 32.18 5.40
N ILE A 16 -48.13 31.59 6.18
CA ILE A 16 -46.70 31.87 6.07
C ILE A 16 -46.11 31.14 4.85
N ARG A 17 -46.34 31.72 3.67
CA ARG A 17 -45.50 31.50 2.50
C ARG A 17 -44.14 32.17 2.73
N GLY A 18 -43.05 31.45 2.47
CA GLY A 18 -41.73 32.06 2.31
C GLY A 18 -40.81 32.01 3.52
N ALA A 19 -40.24 30.84 3.79
CA ALA A 19 -38.99 30.70 4.56
C ALA A 19 -38.13 29.53 4.01
N LYS A 20 -38.09 29.37 2.68
CA LYS A 20 -37.26 28.35 1.99
C LYS A 20 -35.93 28.93 1.45
N LEU A 21 -35.33 29.84 2.20
CA LEU A 21 -33.98 30.37 1.98
C LEU A 21 -33.42 30.76 3.36
N LEU A 22 -32.57 29.87 3.93
CA LEU A 22 -31.65 30.05 5.08
C LEU A 22 -31.33 28.71 5.81
N ASN A 23 -31.40 27.55 5.13
CA ASN A 23 -31.05 26.26 5.74
C ASN A 23 -30.13 25.40 4.85
N CYS A 24 -28.90 25.89 4.64
CA CYS A 24 -27.82 25.14 3.97
C CYS A 24 -26.47 25.22 4.73
N GLY A 25 -26.35 26.12 5.72
CA GLY A 25 -25.19 26.18 6.62
C GLY A 25 -25.37 25.33 7.90
N TYR A 26 -26.57 25.37 8.48
CA TYR A 26 -26.89 24.80 9.79
C TYR A 26 -26.70 23.27 9.85
N SER A 27 -27.09 22.54 8.80
CA SER A 27 -26.98 21.08 8.75
C SER A 27 -25.54 20.55 8.71
N ARG A 28 -24.54 21.36 8.32
CA ARG A 28 -23.14 20.88 8.23
C ARG A 28 -22.49 20.77 9.60
N GLU A 29 -22.81 21.70 10.50
CA GLU A 29 -22.32 21.66 11.87
C GLU A 29 -23.04 20.57 12.67
N GLU A 30 -24.35 20.37 12.48
CA GLU A 30 -25.08 19.25 13.08
C GLU A 30 -24.55 17.89 12.60
N GLN A 31 -24.31 17.70 11.28
CA GLN A 31 -23.70 16.47 10.76
C GLN A 31 -22.30 16.22 11.31
N MET A 32 -21.47 17.26 11.42
CA MET A 32 -20.14 17.15 12.01
C MET A 32 -20.22 16.82 13.51
N HIS A 33 -21.17 17.37 14.26
CA HIS A 33 -21.37 16.98 15.66
C HIS A 33 -21.74 15.50 15.78
N GLU A 34 -22.68 14.98 14.98
CA GLU A 34 -23.05 13.56 15.03
C GLU A 34 -21.91 12.62 14.57
N GLU A 35 -21.14 12.97 13.53
CA GLU A 35 -19.93 12.21 13.14
C GLU A 35 -18.92 12.15 14.29
N ILE A 36 -18.61 13.30 14.92
CA ILE A 36 -17.66 13.36 16.04
C ILE A 36 -18.18 12.62 17.27
N ARG A 37 -19.49 12.68 17.57
CA ARG A 37 -20.11 11.95 18.69
C ARG A 37 -19.95 10.43 18.54
N ASN A 38 -20.05 9.91 17.33
CA ASN A 38 -19.78 8.49 17.05
C ASN A 38 -18.29 8.14 17.14
N GLU A 39 -17.39 9.08 16.80
CA GLU A 39 -15.93 8.91 16.96
C GLU A 39 -15.42 9.12 18.40
N LEU A 40 -16.27 9.57 19.34
CA LEU A 40 -15.87 9.78 20.75
C LEU A 40 -15.50 8.48 21.47
N GLU A 41 -16.18 7.37 21.18
CA GLU A 41 -15.90 6.08 21.82
C GLU A 41 -14.50 5.57 21.39
N GLU A 42 -14.23 5.53 20.09
CA GLU A 42 -12.90 5.19 19.53
C GLU A 42 -11.80 6.14 20.05
N TYR A 43 -12.11 7.44 20.22
CA TYR A 43 -11.21 8.42 20.80
C TYR A 43 -10.83 8.12 22.26
N LEU A 44 -11.75 7.53 23.04
CA LEU A 44 -11.55 7.19 24.46
C LEU A 44 -10.91 5.81 24.66
N GLU A 45 -11.11 4.86 23.73
CA GLU A 45 -10.51 3.52 23.80
C GLU A 45 -8.99 3.50 23.60
N GLY A 46 -8.44 4.46 22.84
CA GLY A 46 -6.99 4.63 22.68
C GLY A 46 -6.52 4.66 21.21
N PRO A 47 -5.21 4.43 20.95
CA PRO A 47 -4.58 4.81 19.67
C PRO A 47 -4.80 3.80 18.54
N ALA A 48 -6.06 3.48 18.22
CA ALA A 48 -6.40 2.68 17.03
C ALA A 48 -6.16 3.46 15.72
N ASN A 49 -6.47 4.76 15.68
CA ASN A 49 -6.46 5.53 14.44
C ASN A 49 -6.01 7.01 14.62
N ARG A 50 -4.73 7.30 14.34
CA ARG A 50 -4.15 8.64 14.60
C ARG A 50 -4.81 9.79 13.84
N SER A 51 -5.34 9.58 12.63
CA SER A 51 -5.97 10.64 11.84
C SER A 51 -7.35 11.04 12.38
N SER A 52 -8.17 10.07 12.82
CA SER A 52 -9.43 10.35 13.50
C SER A 52 -9.21 11.11 14.81
N LEU A 53 -8.19 10.73 15.60
CA LEU A 53 -7.85 11.41 16.86
C LEU A 53 -7.56 12.92 16.69
N GLU A 54 -6.87 13.34 15.63
CA GLU A 54 -6.58 14.76 15.38
C GLU A 54 -7.82 15.56 14.99
N ARG A 55 -8.73 14.96 14.21
CA ARG A 55 -10.00 15.57 13.82
C ARG A 55 -10.90 15.77 15.04
N VAL A 56 -11.05 14.74 15.89
CA VAL A 56 -11.84 14.81 17.12
C VAL A 56 -11.29 15.87 18.08
N ARG A 57 -9.96 15.91 18.32
CA ARG A 57 -9.33 16.94 19.17
C ARG A 57 -9.63 18.36 18.72
N ARG A 58 -9.44 18.65 17.43
CA ARG A 58 -9.71 19.99 16.85
C ARG A 58 -11.18 20.41 16.99
N HIS A 59 -12.10 19.44 16.99
CA HIS A 59 -13.51 19.72 17.26
C HIS A 59 -13.76 20.01 18.75
N LEU A 60 -13.20 19.21 19.66
CA LEU A 60 -13.34 19.38 21.13
C LEU A 60 -12.72 20.68 21.67
N GLU A 61 -11.75 21.27 20.97
CA GLU A 61 -11.25 22.62 21.26
C GLU A 61 -12.31 23.69 21.03
N ARG A 62 -13.13 23.53 19.97
CA ARG A 62 -14.06 24.55 19.44
C ARG A 62 -15.50 24.37 19.93
N CYS A 63 -15.92 23.13 20.16
CA CYS A 63 -17.27 22.79 20.59
C CYS A 63 -17.30 22.46 22.09
N GLU A 64 -18.09 23.23 22.85
CA GLU A 64 -18.28 22.98 24.27
C GLU A 64 -19.16 21.76 24.56
N SER A 65 -20.24 21.54 23.79
CA SER A 65 -21.18 20.44 24.06
C SER A 65 -20.54 19.06 23.87
N CYS A 66 -19.74 18.87 22.81
CA CYS A 66 -18.99 17.63 22.62
C CYS A 66 -17.87 17.46 23.67
N ARG A 67 -17.27 18.56 24.14
CA ARG A 67 -16.31 18.52 25.26
C ARG A 67 -16.95 18.10 26.57
N GLN A 68 -18.15 18.60 26.88
CA GLN A 68 -18.92 18.17 28.04
C GLN A 68 -19.32 16.68 27.95
N GLN A 69 -19.76 16.20 26.77
CA GLN A 69 -20.09 14.79 26.56
C GLN A 69 -18.87 13.87 26.71
N ALA A 70 -17.73 14.21 26.10
CA ALA A 70 -16.50 13.44 26.24
C ALA A 70 -16.03 13.35 27.70
N GLU A 71 -16.24 14.41 28.48
CA GLU A 71 -15.89 14.44 29.91
C GLU A 71 -16.84 13.58 30.77
N GLN A 72 -18.15 13.61 30.48
CA GLN A 72 -19.13 12.71 31.11
C GLN A 72 -18.78 11.23 30.85
N MET A 73 -18.40 10.88 29.61
CA MET A 73 -17.96 9.53 29.25
C MET A 73 -16.68 9.11 30.01
N ARG A 74 -15.71 10.02 30.21
CA ARG A 74 -14.52 9.75 31.03
C ARG A 74 -14.88 9.47 32.48
N GLN A 75 -15.72 10.30 33.08
CA GLN A 75 -16.18 10.14 34.47
C GLN A 75 -16.92 8.80 34.65
N GLN A 76 -17.78 8.43 33.70
CA GLN A 76 -18.41 7.11 33.68
C GLN A 76 -17.37 5.97 33.60
N ALA A 77 -16.38 6.10 32.71
CA ALA A 77 -15.30 5.11 32.60
C ALA A 77 -14.40 5.05 33.85
N GLU A 78 -14.26 6.13 34.61
CA GLU A 78 -13.55 6.17 35.90
C GLU A 78 -14.34 5.49 37.01
N LEU A 79 -15.64 5.73 37.09
CA LEU A 79 -16.54 5.01 38.00
C LEU A 79 -16.53 3.51 37.69
N LEU A 80 -16.63 3.11 36.41
CA LEU A 80 -16.53 1.69 36.03
C LEU A 80 -15.16 1.08 36.35
N ARG A 81 -14.08 1.87 36.31
CA ARG A 81 -12.74 1.46 36.74
C ARG A 81 -12.63 1.31 38.25
N SER A 82 -13.28 2.16 39.07
CA SER A 82 -13.26 2.03 40.53
C SER A 82 -14.18 0.93 41.07
N LEU A 83 -15.17 0.48 40.28
CA LEU A 83 -15.93 -0.73 40.56
C LEU A 83 -15.19 -2.03 40.20
N ARG A 84 -14.02 -1.95 39.54
CA ARG A 84 -13.21 -3.13 39.23
C ARG A 84 -12.61 -3.68 40.52
N ALA A 85 -12.76 -4.98 40.77
CA ALA A 85 -12.11 -5.61 41.91
C ALA A 85 -10.59 -5.45 41.84
N GLU A 86 -9.98 -5.03 42.95
CA GLU A 86 -8.52 -4.87 43.12
C GLU A 86 -7.77 -6.21 43.07
N GLU A 87 -8.49 -7.32 43.26
CA GLU A 87 -7.94 -8.67 43.17
C GLU A 87 -7.45 -8.94 41.74
N GLU A 88 -6.17 -9.30 41.61
CA GLU A 88 -5.54 -9.61 40.33
C GLU A 88 -6.17 -10.89 39.75
N LEU A 89 -7.27 -10.74 39.00
CA LEU A 89 -7.99 -11.82 38.32
C LEU A 89 -7.09 -12.49 37.28
N ALA A 90 -6.22 -13.37 37.75
CA ALA A 90 -5.40 -14.23 36.92
C ALA A 90 -6.33 -15.10 36.06
N PRO A 91 -6.23 -15.03 34.71
CA PRO A 91 -7.12 -15.79 33.85
C PRO A 91 -6.84 -17.29 34.02
N LEU A 92 -7.90 -18.11 33.94
CA LEU A 92 -7.79 -19.56 34.14
C LEU A 92 -6.69 -20.17 33.23
N PRO A 93 -5.96 -21.20 33.70
CA PRO A 93 -4.95 -21.86 32.88
C PRO A 93 -5.50 -22.29 31.51
N GLY A 94 -4.70 -22.04 30.48
CA GLY A 94 -5.09 -22.26 29.08
C GLY A 94 -6.02 -21.20 28.46
N PHE A 95 -6.44 -20.15 29.18
CA PHE A 95 -7.18 -19.01 28.58
C PHE A 95 -6.39 -18.38 27.43
N TYR A 96 -5.13 -18.01 27.68
CA TYR A 96 -4.25 -17.44 26.64
C TYR A 96 -4.09 -18.37 25.43
N ALA A 97 -3.96 -19.68 25.63
CA ALA A 97 -3.89 -20.64 24.53
C ALA A 97 -5.17 -20.64 23.67
N ARG A 98 -6.35 -20.56 24.29
CA ARG A 98 -7.64 -20.46 23.57
C ARG A 98 -7.79 -19.12 22.84
N VAL A 99 -7.33 -18.02 23.43
CA VAL A 99 -7.35 -16.69 22.79
C VAL A 99 -6.41 -16.68 21.57
N LEU A 100 -5.16 -17.14 21.73
CA LEU A 100 -4.19 -17.21 20.63
C LEU A 100 -4.71 -18.09 19.49
N ALA A 101 -5.20 -19.29 19.78
CA ALA A 101 -5.78 -20.18 18.77
C ALA A 101 -6.96 -19.53 18.02
N ARG A 102 -7.78 -18.71 18.69
CA ARG A 102 -8.90 -18.00 18.03
C ARG A 102 -8.44 -16.77 17.24
N VAL A 103 -7.43 -16.04 17.71
CA VAL A 103 -6.78 -14.94 16.96
C VAL A 103 -6.11 -15.47 15.70
N GLU A 104 -5.44 -16.62 15.78
CA GLU A 104 -4.84 -17.30 14.63
C GLU A 104 -5.89 -17.83 13.65
N ALA A 105 -6.99 -18.42 14.14
CA ALA A 105 -8.11 -18.83 13.30
C ALA A 105 -8.86 -17.64 12.65
N GLN A 106 -8.85 -16.46 13.27
CA GLN A 106 -9.46 -15.23 12.74
C GLN A 106 -8.50 -14.36 11.92
N ARG A 107 -7.18 -14.64 11.94
CA ARG A 107 -6.24 -14.02 11.01
C ARG A 107 -6.68 -14.40 9.59
N ARG A 108 -7.21 -13.41 8.87
CA ARG A 108 -7.50 -13.52 7.44
C ARG A 108 -6.28 -14.14 6.77
N LEU A 109 -6.51 -15.16 5.95
CA LEU A 109 -5.46 -15.89 5.23
C LEU A 109 -4.45 -14.89 4.66
N PRO A 110 -3.14 -15.06 4.91
CA PRO A 110 -2.15 -14.08 4.49
C PRO A 110 -2.26 -13.85 2.99
N VAL A 111 -1.94 -12.65 2.50
CA VAL A 111 -2.02 -12.31 1.07
C VAL A 111 -1.22 -13.30 0.21
N LEU A 112 -0.18 -13.91 0.78
CA LEU A 112 0.59 -15.02 0.21
C LEU A 112 -0.24 -16.28 -0.09
N ALA A 113 -1.26 -16.61 0.70
CA ALA A 113 -2.14 -17.76 0.45
C ALA A 113 -2.95 -17.60 -0.85
N ALA A 114 -3.31 -16.38 -1.25
CA ALA A 114 -3.91 -16.11 -2.56
C ALA A 114 -2.89 -16.27 -3.71
N PHE A 115 -1.59 -16.11 -3.42
CA PHE A 115 -0.50 -16.36 -4.38
C PHE A 115 -0.21 -17.88 -4.54
N LEU A 116 -0.59 -18.70 -3.55
CA LEU A 116 -0.54 -20.16 -3.59
C LEU A 116 -1.84 -20.82 -4.09
N ASP A 117 -2.81 -20.04 -4.59
CA ASP A 117 -4.01 -20.59 -5.23
C ASP A 117 -3.60 -21.49 -6.43
N PRO A 118 -4.09 -22.75 -6.53
CA PRO A 118 -3.79 -23.65 -7.64
C PRO A 118 -4.03 -23.05 -9.03
N GLY A 119 -5.01 -22.15 -9.17
CA GLY A 119 -5.29 -21.42 -10.40
C GLY A 119 -4.22 -20.40 -10.75
N PHE A 120 -3.62 -19.72 -9.76
CA PHE A 120 -2.52 -18.77 -9.98
C PHE A 120 -1.20 -19.52 -10.24
N GLY A 121 -0.88 -20.53 -9.42
CA GLY A 121 0.34 -21.34 -9.58
C GLY A 121 0.47 -21.98 -10.97
N ARG A 122 -0.64 -22.54 -11.50
CA ARG A 122 -0.65 -23.13 -12.85
C ARG A 122 -0.44 -22.10 -13.96
N ARG A 123 -0.97 -20.87 -13.81
CA ARG A 123 -0.69 -19.75 -14.74
C ARG A 123 0.76 -19.29 -14.66
N LEU A 124 1.33 -19.22 -13.46
CA LEU A 124 2.72 -18.84 -13.22
C LEU A 124 3.70 -19.84 -13.86
N ILE A 125 3.42 -21.16 -13.75
CA ILE A 125 4.20 -22.21 -14.42
C ILE A 125 4.16 -22.06 -15.94
N PHE A 126 2.99 -21.84 -16.54
CA PHE A 126 2.92 -21.62 -18.00
C PHE A 126 3.61 -20.32 -18.43
N ALA A 127 3.53 -19.25 -17.64
CA ALA A 127 4.23 -18.00 -17.92
C ALA A 127 5.75 -18.17 -17.86
N SER A 128 6.28 -18.87 -16.86
CA SER A 128 7.72 -19.14 -16.74
C SER A 128 8.22 -20.08 -17.85
N LEU A 129 7.43 -21.10 -18.22
CA LEU A 129 7.74 -21.99 -19.34
C LEU A 129 7.76 -21.23 -20.67
N ALA A 130 6.76 -20.39 -20.93
CA ALA A 130 6.70 -19.56 -22.14
C ALA A 130 7.86 -18.55 -22.19
N ALA A 131 8.22 -17.94 -21.06
CA ALA A 131 9.38 -17.06 -20.96
C ALA A 131 10.69 -17.82 -21.22
N ALA A 132 10.87 -19.01 -20.64
CA ALA A 132 12.06 -19.84 -20.87
C ALA A 132 12.19 -20.31 -22.32
N ILE A 133 11.07 -20.72 -22.95
CA ILE A 133 11.04 -21.07 -24.39
C ILE A 133 11.35 -19.85 -25.25
N GLY A 134 10.77 -18.68 -24.94
CA GLY A 134 11.04 -17.44 -25.65
C GLY A 134 12.51 -17.01 -25.54
N PHE A 135 13.09 -17.09 -24.35
CA PHE A 135 14.48 -16.74 -24.09
C PHE A 135 15.46 -17.74 -24.73
N GLY A 136 15.20 -19.05 -24.65
CA GLY A 136 15.99 -20.07 -25.35
C GLY A 136 15.92 -19.94 -26.87
N SER A 137 14.72 -19.67 -27.41
CA SER A 137 14.52 -19.37 -28.84
C SER A 137 15.28 -18.10 -29.26
N TYR A 138 15.26 -17.05 -28.42
CA TYR A 138 16.01 -15.82 -28.66
C TYR A 138 17.52 -16.04 -28.69
N LEU A 139 18.08 -16.83 -27.76
CA LEU A 139 19.51 -17.18 -27.76
C LEU A 139 19.90 -17.96 -29.03
N ILE A 140 19.11 -18.98 -29.40
CA ILE A 140 19.33 -19.74 -30.64
C ILE A 140 19.21 -18.84 -31.88
N TYR A 141 18.30 -17.86 -31.88
CA TYR A 141 18.16 -16.89 -32.97
C TYR A 141 19.31 -15.87 -33.01
N ALA A 142 19.84 -15.47 -31.86
CA ALA A 142 21.00 -14.59 -31.76
C ALA A 142 22.26 -15.27 -32.31
N GLU A 143 22.50 -16.53 -31.95
CA GLU A 143 23.59 -17.35 -32.53
C GLU A 143 23.38 -17.62 -34.04
N ARG A 144 22.12 -17.77 -34.49
CA ARG A 144 21.76 -17.92 -35.91
C ARG A 144 21.80 -16.62 -36.72
N LYS A 145 22.25 -15.50 -36.14
CA LYS A 145 22.75 -14.37 -36.93
C LYS A 145 24.27 -14.54 -37.12
N PRO A 146 24.75 -15.22 -38.16
CA PRO A 146 26.17 -15.23 -38.47
C PRO A 146 26.62 -13.81 -38.77
N ALA A 147 27.45 -13.25 -37.88
CA ALA A 147 28.45 -12.23 -38.18
C ALA A 147 28.03 -10.99 -39.00
N LEU A 148 26.78 -10.51 -38.92
CA LEU A 148 26.47 -9.13 -39.36
C LEU A 148 27.06 -8.07 -38.41
N GLU A 149 27.73 -8.50 -37.34
CA GLU A 149 28.57 -7.67 -36.47
C GLU A 149 30.05 -7.61 -36.91
N LEU A 150 30.48 -8.40 -37.91
CA LEU A 150 31.82 -8.19 -38.52
C LEU A 150 31.87 -6.95 -39.44
N ALA A 151 30.72 -6.32 -39.69
CA ALA A 151 30.61 -5.00 -40.33
C ALA A 151 30.68 -3.83 -39.33
N GLY A 152 30.88 -4.09 -38.03
CA GLY A 152 31.26 -3.06 -37.06
C GLY A 152 32.73 -2.65 -37.22
N PRO A 153 33.14 -1.47 -36.70
CA PRO A 153 34.52 -0.97 -36.83
C PRO A 153 35.58 -1.93 -36.24
N VAL A 154 35.19 -2.78 -35.29
CA VAL A 154 36.05 -3.83 -34.71
C VAL A 154 36.40 -4.93 -35.73
N GLY A 155 35.46 -5.31 -36.59
CA GLY A 155 35.71 -6.27 -37.67
C GLY A 155 36.63 -5.71 -38.75
N PHE A 156 36.54 -4.41 -39.04
CA PHE A 156 37.46 -3.72 -39.95
C PHE A 156 38.88 -3.59 -39.38
N LEU A 157 39.03 -3.40 -38.06
CA LEU A 157 40.33 -3.46 -37.38
C LEU A 157 40.93 -4.88 -37.42
N ALA A 158 40.11 -5.92 -37.19
CA ALA A 158 40.55 -7.31 -37.27
C ALA A 158 40.90 -7.76 -38.71
N ALA A 159 40.21 -7.24 -39.73
CA ALA A 159 40.50 -7.53 -41.13
C ALA A 159 41.68 -6.72 -41.70
N GLN A 160 41.94 -5.52 -41.17
CA GLN A 160 43.15 -4.74 -41.49
C GLN A 160 44.41 -5.27 -40.81
N ALA A 161 44.31 -6.25 -39.90
CA ALA A 161 45.42 -7.12 -39.52
C ALA A 161 45.76 -8.09 -40.67
N SER A 162 46.13 -7.53 -41.82
CA SER A 162 46.69 -8.25 -42.97
C SER A 162 48.10 -8.77 -42.64
N PRO A 163 48.59 -9.80 -43.37
CA PRO A 163 49.46 -10.82 -42.76
C PRO A 163 50.93 -10.38 -42.62
N GLY A 164 51.26 -9.71 -41.52
CA GLY A 164 52.64 -9.55 -41.04
C GLY A 164 53.13 -10.69 -40.13
N GLU A 165 52.20 -11.41 -39.48
CA GLU A 165 52.52 -12.22 -38.29
C GLU A 165 52.56 -13.74 -38.55
N GLN A 166 53.26 -14.18 -39.60
CA GLN A 166 53.79 -15.56 -39.67
C GLN A 166 55.21 -15.61 -39.08
N VAL A 167 55.36 -15.12 -37.86
CA VAL A 167 56.55 -15.34 -37.02
C VAL A 167 56.71 -16.86 -36.85
N GLY A 168 57.87 -17.40 -37.23
CA GLY A 168 58.18 -18.82 -37.20
C GLY A 168 58.11 -19.55 -38.56
N GLY A 169 57.86 -18.84 -39.67
CA GLY A 169 57.92 -19.43 -41.03
C GLY A 169 59.35 -19.61 -41.57
N ASP A 170 60.24 -18.65 -41.30
CA ASP A 170 61.66 -18.67 -41.66
C ASP A 170 62.48 -17.89 -40.60
N PRO A 171 63.25 -18.58 -39.74
CA PRO A 171 63.92 -17.93 -38.61
C PRO A 171 65.02 -16.95 -39.02
N GLU A 172 65.59 -17.05 -40.23
CA GLU A 172 66.59 -16.08 -40.71
C GLU A 172 65.92 -14.81 -41.22
N ARG A 173 64.77 -14.92 -41.89
CA ARG A 173 63.97 -13.74 -42.30
C ARG A 173 63.42 -12.99 -41.09
N ASP A 174 62.95 -13.70 -40.06
CA ASP A 174 62.48 -13.08 -38.81
C ASP A 174 63.61 -12.33 -38.09
N ARG A 175 64.82 -12.92 -38.03
CA ARG A 175 66.03 -12.27 -37.49
C ARG A 175 66.41 -11.01 -38.26
N GLN A 176 66.44 -11.06 -39.59
CA GLN A 176 66.75 -9.89 -40.42
C GLN A 176 65.74 -8.75 -40.19
N THR A 177 64.45 -9.08 -40.05
CA THR A 177 63.39 -8.11 -39.79
C THR A 177 63.55 -7.45 -38.42
N MET A 178 63.85 -8.23 -37.37
CA MET A 178 64.17 -7.70 -36.04
C MET A 178 65.44 -6.84 -36.02
N LEU A 179 66.50 -7.26 -36.72
CA LEU A 179 67.75 -6.48 -36.80
C LEU A 179 67.56 -5.15 -37.54
N LEU A 180 66.76 -5.13 -38.61
CA LEU A 180 66.39 -3.89 -39.30
C LEU A 180 65.56 -2.97 -38.41
N ALA A 181 64.59 -3.50 -37.66
CA ALA A 181 63.79 -2.73 -36.71
C ALA A 181 64.68 -2.07 -35.63
N VAL A 182 65.57 -2.84 -34.99
CA VAL A 182 66.49 -2.32 -33.96
C VAL A 182 67.49 -1.32 -34.55
N ALA A 183 68.05 -1.58 -35.73
CA ALA A 183 68.97 -0.65 -36.39
C ALA A 183 68.30 0.64 -36.88
N SER A 184 67.01 0.59 -37.22
CA SER A 184 66.21 1.78 -37.58
C SER A 184 65.78 2.61 -36.36
N TYR A 185 65.89 2.06 -35.14
CA TYR A 185 65.51 2.74 -33.91
C TYR A 185 66.70 3.48 -33.29
N GLN A 186 67.21 4.48 -34.02
CA GLN A 186 68.10 5.52 -33.50
C GLN A 186 67.60 6.90 -33.92
N GLU A 187 66.61 7.42 -33.17
CA GLU A 187 66.44 8.81 -32.70
C GLU A 187 65.13 8.97 -31.91
#